data_AF-A0A267MEK7-F1
#
_entry.id   AF-A0A267MEK7-F1
#
_cell.length_a   1.000
_cell.length_b   1.000
_cell.length_c   1.000
_cell.angle_alpha   90.00
_cell.angle_beta   90.00
_cell.angle_gamma   90.00
#
_symmetry.space_group_name_H-M   'P 1'
#
loop_
_entity.id
_entity.type
_entity.pdbx_description
1 polymer ?
#
loop_
_entity_poly.entity_id
_entity_poly.type
_entity_poly.pdbx_seq_one_letter_code
_entity_poly.pdbx_strand_id
1 'polypeptide(L)'
;MTKNIILGVLVMGILACGLLVVDSYVIDKEENTNERALKESIINKCTEYKTIGLNELTPFEWDEVYSFPPYMDKDSMSELSGIPKSHLSETYSEGTMNIIFLKDKKVVCKIIGYPKEFYLSIGDSKYEDNERLLISKLPTKDDETIVLNRYNGEKVKTIEDGNYLNEKMVGYWEKNVEEENNNEIKQKHINMVLTKDGVVKFNFFYSLYKDNTNIENLDRAGSRSSTQSFNSHSGKYMVEDDEIILKLQGDRFIMKIDFKGESSILNGEYELVKK
;
A
#
# COMPACT_ATOMS: atom_id res chain seq x y z
N MET A 1 51.44 -3.34 43.65
CA MET A 1 51.32 -3.47 42.18
C MET A 1 49.88 -3.75 41.73
N THR A 2 49.14 -4.63 42.43
CA THR A 2 47.76 -5.04 42.11
C THR A 2 46.70 -3.93 42.15
N LYS A 3 46.75 -2.97 43.09
CA LYS A 3 45.75 -1.89 43.17
C LYS A 3 45.71 -0.96 41.94
N ASN A 4 46.88 -0.64 41.37
CA ASN A 4 46.96 0.24 40.20
C ASN A 4 46.49 -0.45 38.92
N ILE A 5 46.66 -1.79 38.84
CA ILE A 5 46.15 -2.61 37.73
C ILE A 5 44.62 -2.69 37.79
N ILE A 6 44.04 -2.93 38.98
CA ILE A 6 42.58 -2.98 39.16
C ILE A 6 41.93 -1.63 38.81
N LEU A 7 42.55 -0.52 39.23
CA LEU A 7 42.05 0.82 38.90
C LEU A 7 42.12 1.10 37.39
N GLY A 8 43.21 0.69 36.72
CA GLY A 8 43.35 0.83 35.27
C GLY A 8 42.29 0.04 34.48
N VAL A 9 41.99 -1.19 34.91
CA VAL A 9 40.95 -2.03 34.29
C VAL A 9 39.55 -1.43 34.49
N LEU A 10 39.25 -0.90 35.68
CA LEU A 10 37.97 -0.22 35.94
C LEU A 10 37.78 1.04 35.08
N VAL A 11 38.82 1.86 34.95
CA VAL A 11 38.76 3.07 34.12
C VAL A 11 38.56 2.73 32.64
N MET A 12 39.26 1.72 32.12
CA MET A 12 39.04 1.26 30.74
C MET A 12 37.63 0.68 30.53
N GLY A 13 37.10 -0.06 31.51
CA GLY A 13 35.73 -0.57 31.47
C GLY A 13 34.70 0.55 31.39
N ILE A 14 34.85 1.61 32.20
CA ILE A 14 33.95 2.77 32.20
C ILE A 14 34.03 3.54 30.87
N LEU A 15 35.23 3.73 30.32
CA LEU A 15 35.42 4.39 29.02
C LEU A 15 34.80 3.58 27.88
N ALA A 16 34.96 2.26 27.88
CA ALA A 16 34.34 1.38 26.90
C ALA A 16 32.80 1.40 27.00
N CYS A 17 32.24 1.31 28.22
CA CYS A 17 30.80 1.45 28.42
C CYS A 17 30.29 2.83 28.00
N GLY A 18 31.04 3.90 28.28
CA GLY A 18 30.71 5.26 27.86
C GLY A 18 30.64 5.40 26.34
N LEU A 19 31.61 4.83 25.62
CA LEU A 19 31.62 4.79 24.15
C LEU A 19 30.39 4.05 23.60
N LEU A 20 30.08 2.86 24.15
CA LEU A 20 28.92 2.07 23.72
C LEU A 20 27.59 2.82 23.93
N VAL A 21 27.43 3.54 25.04
CA VAL A 21 26.21 4.32 25.32
C VAL A 21 26.08 5.55 24.40
N VAL A 22 27.20 6.20 24.09
CA VAL A 22 27.21 7.32 23.14
C VAL A 22 26.87 6.83 21.74
N ASP A 23 27.46 5.72 21.30
CA ASP A 23 27.16 5.12 20.00
C ASP A 23 25.69 4.72 19.90
N SER A 24 25.12 4.06 20.91
CA SER A 24 23.68 3.72 20.91
C SER A 24 22.78 4.96 20.86
N TYR A 25 23.13 6.01 21.61
CA TYR A 25 22.34 7.25 21.63
C TYR A 25 22.40 8.01 20.30
N VAL A 26 23.57 8.03 19.65
CA VAL A 26 23.73 8.66 18.33
C VAL A 26 22.93 7.88 17.27
N ILE A 27 22.99 6.55 17.29
CA ILE A 27 22.22 5.69 16.39
C ILE A 27 20.72 5.92 16.55
N ASP A 28 20.19 5.89 17.78
CA ASP A 28 18.76 6.11 18.03
C ASP A 28 18.31 7.49 17.55
N LYS A 29 19.15 8.52 17.72
CA LYS A 29 18.85 9.88 17.25
C LYS A 29 18.85 9.98 15.73
N GLU A 30 19.78 9.31 15.06
CA GLU A 30 19.90 9.27 13.60
C GLU A 30 18.71 8.52 12.97
N GLU A 31 18.37 7.33 13.51
CA GLU A 31 17.21 6.55 13.09
C GLU A 31 15.91 7.38 13.15
N ASN A 32 15.65 8.06 14.27
CA ASN A 32 14.46 8.91 14.44
C ASN A 32 14.45 10.12 13.49
N THR A 33 15.63 10.67 13.16
CA THR A 33 15.74 11.81 12.24
C THR A 33 15.43 11.36 10.81
N ASN A 34 15.95 10.21 10.40
CA ASN A 34 15.75 9.62 9.08
C ASN A 34 14.31 9.15 8.88
N GLU A 35 13.68 8.57 9.91
CA GLU A 35 12.27 8.19 9.90
C GLU A 35 11.37 9.41 9.61
N ARG A 36 11.57 10.50 10.34
CA ARG A 36 10.81 11.75 10.13
C ARG A 36 11.06 12.33 8.73
N ALA A 37 12.31 12.35 8.28
CA ALA A 37 12.66 12.88 6.98
C ALA A 37 12.06 12.03 5.82
N LEU A 38 12.03 10.71 5.97
CA LEU A 38 11.37 9.81 5.03
C LEU A 38 9.87 10.05 4.98
N LYS A 39 9.21 10.18 6.14
CA LYS A 39 7.78 10.51 6.21
C LYS A 39 7.47 11.82 5.50
N GLU A 40 8.23 12.87 5.76
CA GLU A 40 8.08 14.17 5.08
C GLU A 40 8.31 14.04 3.56
N SER A 41 9.31 13.27 3.13
CA SER A 41 9.60 13.02 1.72
C SER A 41 8.47 12.27 1.01
N ILE A 42 7.90 11.24 1.63
CA ILE A 42 6.75 10.48 1.12
C ILE A 42 5.55 11.40 0.93
N ILE A 43 5.17 12.18 1.95
CA ILE A 43 4.04 13.11 1.88
C ILE A 43 4.21 14.12 0.73
N ASN A 44 5.42 14.65 0.57
CA ASN A 44 5.69 15.69 -0.43
C ASN A 44 5.85 15.14 -1.85
N LYS A 45 6.42 13.94 -2.01
CA LYS A 45 6.77 13.39 -3.33
C LYS A 45 5.69 12.46 -3.88
N CYS A 46 4.89 11.82 -3.04
CA CYS A 46 3.88 10.85 -3.44
C CYS A 46 2.48 11.47 -3.59
N THR A 47 2.41 12.59 -4.30
CA THR A 47 1.15 13.34 -4.51
C THR A 47 0.28 12.78 -5.63
N GLU A 48 0.88 12.03 -6.56
CA GLU A 48 0.23 11.43 -7.72
C GLU A 48 0.79 10.05 -8.04
N TYR A 49 0.08 9.31 -8.91
CA TYR A 49 0.55 8.04 -9.44
C TYR A 49 1.78 8.27 -10.33
N LYS A 50 2.93 7.77 -9.89
CA LYS A 50 4.17 7.80 -10.66
C LYS A 50 5.11 6.70 -10.20
N THR A 51 6.03 6.35 -11.08
CA THR A 51 7.18 5.52 -10.70
C THR A 51 8.25 6.41 -10.07
N ILE A 52 8.75 6.00 -8.92
CA ILE A 52 9.83 6.69 -8.19
C ILE A 52 10.87 5.67 -7.73
N GLY A 53 12.15 6.00 -7.78
CA GLY A 53 13.17 5.19 -7.13
C GLY A 53 13.01 5.26 -5.60
N LEU A 54 13.25 4.16 -4.88
CA LEU A 54 13.27 4.20 -3.41
C LEU A 54 14.31 5.23 -2.91
N ASN A 55 15.45 5.33 -3.60
CA ASN A 55 16.49 6.34 -3.38
C ASN A 55 16.00 7.79 -3.51
N GLU A 56 15.00 8.04 -4.36
CA GLU A 56 14.41 9.37 -4.49
C GLU A 56 13.46 9.68 -3.32
N LEU A 57 12.94 8.68 -2.61
CA LEU A 57 12.09 8.85 -1.44
C LEU A 57 12.88 9.02 -0.15
N THR A 58 14.06 8.43 -0.05
CA THR A 58 14.90 8.43 1.14
C THR A 58 15.89 9.59 1.15
N PRO A 59 15.77 10.59 2.03
CA PRO A 59 16.70 11.72 2.11
C PRO A 59 17.99 11.40 2.89
N PHE A 60 18.40 10.14 2.91
CA PHE A 60 19.57 9.61 3.61
C PHE A 60 20.18 8.47 2.81
N GLU A 61 21.43 8.12 3.11
CA GLU A 61 22.13 7.03 2.42
C GLU A 61 21.76 5.66 2.99
N TRP A 62 21.57 4.69 2.11
CA TRP A 62 21.35 3.28 2.43
C TRP A 62 21.84 2.40 1.27
N ASP A 63 21.95 1.09 1.49
CA ASP A 63 22.35 0.08 0.49
C ASP A 63 21.41 -1.13 0.43
N GLU A 64 20.78 -1.50 1.55
CA GLU A 64 19.80 -2.59 1.64
C GLU A 64 18.56 -2.16 2.43
N VAL A 65 17.39 -2.64 2.02
CA VAL A 65 16.15 -2.50 2.78
C VAL A 65 15.49 -3.86 2.96
N TYR A 66 15.04 -4.13 4.17
CA TYR A 66 14.25 -5.32 4.51
C TYR A 66 12.87 -4.89 4.98
N SER A 67 11.82 -5.42 4.36
CA SER A 67 10.45 -5.35 4.84
C SER A 67 10.04 -6.74 5.34
N PHE A 68 9.84 -6.86 6.65
CA PHE A 68 9.50 -8.13 7.30
C PHE A 68 8.00 -8.24 7.54
N PRO A 69 7.41 -9.43 7.32
CA PRO A 69 6.00 -9.65 7.61
C PRO A 69 5.73 -9.56 9.12
N PRO A 70 4.48 -9.27 9.52
CA PRO A 70 4.03 -9.40 10.90
C PRO A 70 4.42 -10.74 11.52
N TYR A 71 4.68 -10.76 12.83
CA TYR A 71 4.98 -11.97 13.61
C TYR A 71 6.28 -12.70 13.28
N MET A 72 7.10 -12.20 12.35
CA MET A 72 8.43 -12.76 12.16
C MET A 72 9.29 -12.53 13.40
N ASP A 73 9.91 -13.60 13.90
CA ASP A 73 10.76 -13.57 15.08
C ASP A 73 12.15 -12.97 14.78
N LYS A 74 12.83 -12.44 15.82
CA LYS A 74 14.15 -11.81 15.65
C LYS A 74 15.23 -12.75 15.15
N ASP A 75 15.10 -14.06 15.37
CA ASP A 75 16.13 -15.02 14.97
C ASP A 75 16.08 -15.17 13.46
N SER A 76 14.89 -15.41 12.91
CA SER A 76 14.62 -15.44 11.48
C SER A 76 15.01 -14.14 10.78
N MET A 77 14.65 -12.98 11.36
CA MET A 77 15.04 -11.67 10.82
C MET A 77 16.56 -11.48 10.80
N SER A 78 17.25 -11.86 11.88
CA SER A 78 18.71 -11.74 12.02
C SER A 78 19.45 -12.65 11.05
N GLU A 79 18.98 -13.88 10.86
CA GLU A 79 19.51 -14.82 9.88
C GLU A 79 19.38 -14.30 8.44
N LEU A 80 18.20 -13.74 8.10
CA LEU A 80 17.94 -13.21 6.76
C LEU A 80 18.78 -11.96 6.43
N SER A 81 18.87 -11.03 7.39
CA SER A 81 19.44 -9.69 7.15
C SER A 81 20.91 -9.55 7.57
N GLY A 82 21.40 -10.44 8.42
CA GLY A 82 22.70 -10.30 9.10
C GLY A 82 22.71 -9.22 10.19
N ILE A 83 21.56 -8.63 10.54
CA ILE A 83 21.43 -7.60 11.58
C ILE A 83 21.44 -8.29 12.95
N PRO A 84 22.20 -7.78 13.95
CA PRO A 84 22.13 -8.33 15.30
C PRO A 84 20.73 -8.17 15.91
N LYS A 85 20.25 -9.20 16.61
CA LYS A 85 18.92 -9.24 17.27
C LYS A 85 18.62 -8.03 18.16
N SER A 86 19.65 -7.40 18.74
CA SER A 86 19.51 -6.19 19.56
C SER A 86 18.96 -4.98 18.81
N HIS A 87 19.13 -4.93 17.48
CA HIS A 87 18.65 -3.85 16.62
C HIS A 87 17.32 -4.19 15.93
N LEU A 88 16.79 -5.40 16.13
CA LEU A 88 15.55 -5.88 15.52
C LEU A 88 14.39 -5.76 16.50
N SER A 89 13.19 -5.54 15.96
CA SER A 89 11.94 -5.47 16.71
C SER A 89 10.95 -6.46 16.08
N GLU A 90 10.23 -7.19 16.91
CA GLU A 90 9.12 -8.03 16.46
C GLU A 90 7.85 -7.19 16.44
N THR A 91 6.95 -7.52 15.53
CA THR A 91 5.62 -6.95 15.49
C THR A 91 4.59 -8.04 15.78
N TYR A 92 3.62 -7.73 16.63
CA TYR A 92 2.66 -8.72 17.15
C TYR A 92 1.22 -8.43 16.74
N SER A 93 1.02 -7.63 15.69
CA SER A 93 -0.31 -7.24 15.22
C SER A 93 -0.41 -7.38 13.70
N GLU A 94 -1.56 -7.84 13.23
CA GLU A 94 -1.85 -7.89 11.80
C GLU A 94 -1.82 -6.47 11.22
N GLY A 95 -1.28 -6.35 10.00
CA GLY A 95 -1.21 -5.08 9.28
C GLY A 95 -0.14 -4.10 9.79
N THR A 96 0.70 -4.46 10.77
CA THR A 96 1.88 -3.66 11.10
C THR A 96 3.03 -3.93 10.14
N MET A 97 3.74 -2.88 9.78
CA MET A 97 4.96 -2.96 8.99
C MET A 97 6.19 -3.04 9.89
N ASN A 98 7.24 -3.63 9.35
CA ASN A 98 8.57 -3.64 9.94
C ASN A 98 9.61 -3.49 8.82
N ILE A 99 9.99 -2.25 8.53
CA ILE A 99 10.90 -1.91 7.44
C ILE A 99 12.20 -1.38 8.03
N ILE A 100 13.33 -1.94 7.62
CA ILE A 100 14.64 -1.59 8.13
C ILE A 100 15.56 -1.22 6.97
N PHE A 101 16.09 0.00 7.00
CA PHE A 101 17.10 0.50 6.06
C PHE A 101 18.49 0.32 6.66
N LEU A 102 19.41 -0.20 5.86
CA LEU A 102 20.80 -0.40 6.21
C LEU A 102 21.71 0.48 5.38
N LYS A 103 22.84 0.86 5.96
CA LYS A 103 24.02 1.39 5.27
C LYS A 103 25.24 0.70 5.83
N ASP A 104 26.03 0.02 4.99
CA ASP A 104 27.22 -0.71 5.41
C ASP A 104 26.92 -1.67 6.58
N LYS A 105 25.77 -2.37 6.51
CA LYS A 105 25.22 -3.28 7.53
C LYS A 105 24.84 -2.63 8.87
N LYS A 106 24.84 -1.30 8.98
CA LYS A 106 24.31 -0.57 10.14
C LYS A 106 22.89 -0.11 9.87
N VAL A 107 22.03 -0.18 10.89
CA VAL A 107 20.69 0.35 10.77
C VAL A 107 20.73 1.88 10.76
N VAL A 108 20.11 2.48 9.75
CA VAL A 108 20.05 3.95 9.57
C VAL A 108 18.64 4.49 9.66
N CYS A 109 17.61 3.65 9.46
CA CYS A 109 16.21 4.03 9.63
C CYS A 109 15.36 2.78 9.90
N LYS A 110 14.36 2.89 10.78
CA LYS A 110 13.35 1.87 11.02
C LYS A 110 11.97 2.48 10.84
N ILE A 111 11.07 1.73 10.22
CA ILE A 111 9.64 2.04 10.20
C ILE A 111 8.93 0.84 10.80
N ILE A 112 8.39 1.03 12.00
CA ILE A 112 7.64 0.02 12.73
C ILE A 112 6.32 0.64 13.15
N GLY A 113 5.21 0.05 12.72
CA GLY A 113 3.89 0.54 13.06
C GLY A 113 2.89 0.33 11.94
N TYR A 114 1.77 1.04 11.99
CA TYR A 114 0.71 0.86 11.00
C TYR A 114 0.93 1.75 9.77
N PRO A 115 0.54 1.30 8.57
CA PRO A 115 0.62 2.10 7.34
C PRO A 115 0.10 3.53 7.46
N LYS A 116 -1.00 3.72 8.20
CA LYS A 116 -1.61 5.03 8.47
C LYS A 116 -0.69 6.02 9.18
N GLU A 117 0.23 5.54 10.02
CA GLU A 117 1.14 6.40 10.81
C GLU A 117 2.26 6.96 9.94
N PHE A 118 2.61 6.25 8.87
CA PHE A 118 3.71 6.54 7.98
C PHE A 118 3.27 6.96 6.58
N TYR A 119 1.96 6.92 6.30
CA TYR A 119 1.39 7.03 4.97
C TYR A 119 2.09 6.11 3.98
N LEU A 120 2.47 4.91 4.41
CA LEU A 120 3.32 4.03 3.63
C LEU A 120 2.82 2.59 3.78
N SER A 121 2.77 1.84 2.69
CA SER A 121 2.71 0.38 2.72
C SER A 121 3.66 -0.16 1.65
N ILE A 122 4.50 -1.12 1.99
CA ILE A 122 5.42 -1.79 1.07
C ILE A 122 5.32 -3.29 1.32
N GLY A 123 5.35 -4.10 0.26
CA GLY A 123 5.25 -5.55 0.38
C GLY A 123 6.42 -6.18 1.15
N ASP A 124 6.22 -7.41 1.62
CA ASP A 124 7.26 -8.17 2.33
C ASP A 124 8.35 -8.61 1.32
N SER A 125 9.54 -8.02 1.43
CA SER A 125 10.66 -8.32 0.53
C SER A 125 11.96 -7.66 0.97
N LYS A 126 13.07 -8.08 0.34
CA LYS A 126 14.31 -7.30 0.30
C LYS A 126 14.26 -6.36 -0.90
N TYR A 127 14.70 -5.11 -0.73
CA TYR A 127 14.82 -4.10 -1.79
C TYR A 127 16.27 -3.61 -1.90
N GLU A 128 16.71 -3.33 -3.13
CA GLU A 128 18.03 -2.78 -3.46
C GLU A 128 17.94 -1.31 -3.92
N ASP A 129 19.07 -0.60 -3.88
CA ASP A 129 19.27 0.82 -4.26
C ASP A 129 18.46 1.28 -5.49
N ASN A 130 18.47 0.45 -6.53
CA ASN A 130 17.95 0.79 -7.85
C ASN A 130 16.49 0.35 -8.07
N GLU A 131 15.83 -0.17 -7.02
CA GLU A 131 14.45 -0.62 -7.15
C GLU A 131 13.51 0.57 -7.37
N ARG A 132 12.74 0.45 -8.45
CA ARG A 132 11.67 1.37 -8.79
C ARG A 132 10.39 0.91 -8.13
N LEU A 133 9.70 1.85 -7.49
CA LEU A 133 8.42 1.62 -6.85
C LEU A 133 7.36 2.44 -7.59
N LEU A 134 6.20 1.82 -7.83
CA LEU A 134 5.01 2.53 -8.25
C LEU A 134 4.27 3.04 -7.02
N ILE A 135 4.10 4.35 -6.97
CA ILE A 135 3.24 5.01 -6.00
C ILE A 135 1.80 4.78 -6.41
N SER A 136 1.02 4.16 -5.53
CA SER A 136 -0.44 4.16 -5.61
C SER A 136 -1.02 4.80 -4.38
N LYS A 137 -1.85 5.83 -4.57
CA LYS A 137 -2.76 6.28 -3.52
C LYS A 137 -3.97 5.36 -3.55
N LEU A 138 -4.00 4.39 -2.64
CA LEU A 138 -5.21 3.60 -2.47
C LEU A 138 -6.08 4.29 -1.42
N PRO A 139 -7.35 4.59 -1.72
CA PRO A 139 -8.31 4.88 -0.66
C PRO A 139 -8.38 3.66 0.26
N THR A 140 -8.12 3.84 1.55
CA THR A 140 -8.62 2.87 2.52
C THR A 140 -9.99 3.34 3.00
N LYS A 141 -10.73 2.48 3.70
CA LYS A 141 -12.09 2.75 4.19
C LYS A 141 -12.16 4.02 5.06
N ASP A 142 -11.03 4.42 5.65
CA ASP A 142 -10.94 5.49 6.64
C ASP A 142 -9.87 6.58 6.35
N ASP A 143 -8.94 6.40 5.38
CA ASP A 143 -7.89 7.40 5.03
C ASP A 143 -7.17 7.14 3.67
N GLU A 144 -6.49 8.16 3.11
CA GLU A 144 -5.55 7.99 1.98
C GLU A 144 -4.26 7.33 2.46
N THR A 145 -3.97 6.08 2.03
CA THR A 145 -2.67 5.44 2.28
C THR A 145 -1.86 5.39 0.97
N ILE A 146 -0.61 5.84 1.02
CA ILE A 146 0.30 5.63 -0.11
C ILE A 146 0.86 4.22 0.00
N VAL A 147 0.57 3.42 -1.02
CA VAL A 147 1.11 2.07 -1.19
C VAL A 147 2.21 2.13 -2.24
N LEU A 148 3.41 1.70 -1.85
CA LEU A 148 4.57 1.54 -2.71
C LEU A 148 4.65 0.09 -3.17
N ASN A 149 4.41 -0.12 -4.46
CA ASN A 149 4.49 -1.45 -5.05
C ASN A 149 5.75 -1.59 -5.89
N ARG A 150 6.38 -2.77 -5.88
CA ARG A 150 7.53 -3.03 -6.76
C ARG A 150 7.13 -2.87 -8.23
N TYR A 151 7.89 -2.05 -8.98
CA TYR A 151 7.64 -1.79 -10.39
C TYR A 151 8.39 -2.80 -11.26
N ASN A 152 7.66 -3.71 -11.89
CA ASN A 152 8.24 -4.74 -12.78
C ASN A 152 8.23 -4.33 -14.27
N GLY A 153 8.31 -3.02 -14.57
CA GLY A 153 8.50 -2.51 -15.94
C GLY A 153 7.25 -1.96 -16.62
N GLU A 154 6.09 -2.62 -16.55
CA GLU A 154 4.86 -2.14 -17.23
C GLU A 154 3.58 -2.24 -16.40
N LYS A 155 3.52 -3.13 -15.41
CA LYS A 155 2.30 -3.40 -14.63
C LYS A 155 2.64 -3.79 -13.20
N VAL A 156 1.86 -3.28 -12.26
CA VAL A 156 1.83 -3.70 -10.86
C VAL A 156 0.48 -4.35 -10.59
N LYS A 157 0.46 -5.59 -10.11
CA LYS A 157 -0.77 -6.26 -9.69
C LYS A 157 -1.13 -5.77 -8.28
N THR A 158 -2.32 -5.20 -8.06
CA THR A 158 -2.78 -4.91 -6.70
C THR A 158 -3.18 -6.19 -5.98
N ILE A 159 -2.94 -6.20 -4.67
CA ILE A 159 -3.05 -7.36 -3.79
C ILE A 159 -4.50 -7.82 -3.62
N GLU A 160 -5.50 -6.93 -3.74
CA GLU A 160 -6.88 -7.27 -3.37
C GLU A 160 -7.83 -7.65 -4.54
N ASP A 161 -7.65 -7.15 -5.77
CA ASP A 161 -8.71 -7.28 -6.80
C ASP A 161 -8.24 -7.65 -8.23
N GLY A 162 -6.97 -8.01 -8.41
CA GLY A 162 -6.44 -8.31 -9.75
C GLY A 162 -6.49 -7.10 -10.71
N ASN A 163 -6.42 -5.89 -10.15
CA ASN A 163 -6.27 -4.66 -10.93
C ASN A 163 -4.78 -4.43 -11.26
N TYR A 164 -4.50 -3.89 -12.45
CA TYR A 164 -3.15 -3.56 -12.89
C TYR A 164 -2.94 -2.06 -12.74
N LEU A 165 -1.97 -1.67 -11.92
CA LEU A 165 -1.50 -0.30 -11.81
C LEU A 165 -0.34 -0.05 -12.78
N ASN A 166 -0.27 1.16 -13.34
CA ASN A 166 0.90 1.62 -14.09
C ASN A 166 1.09 3.13 -13.91
N GLU A 167 2.23 3.66 -14.36
CA GLU A 167 2.59 5.08 -14.23
C GLU A 167 1.71 6.03 -15.04
N LYS A 168 0.90 5.50 -15.95
CA LYS A 168 -0.06 6.30 -16.72
C LYS A 168 -1.34 6.52 -15.94
N MET A 169 -1.58 5.81 -14.83
CA MET A 169 -2.78 6.01 -14.04
C MET A 169 -2.89 7.44 -13.51
N VAL A 170 -4.13 7.94 -13.47
CA VAL A 170 -4.45 9.28 -12.96
C VAL A 170 -5.44 9.22 -11.79
N GLY A 171 -6.06 8.05 -11.57
CA GLY A 171 -6.88 7.80 -10.41
C GLY A 171 -7.63 6.47 -10.47
N TYR A 172 -8.24 6.16 -9.34
CA TYR A 172 -9.17 5.08 -9.15
C TYR A 172 -10.49 5.70 -8.68
N TRP A 173 -11.60 5.24 -9.24
CA TRP A 173 -12.94 5.68 -8.85
C TRP A 173 -13.73 4.44 -8.46
N GLU A 174 -14.52 4.57 -7.40
CA GLU A 174 -15.40 3.48 -6.99
C GLU A 174 -16.76 3.97 -6.53
N LYS A 175 -17.74 3.08 -6.58
CA LYS A 175 -19.05 3.25 -6.00
C LYS A 175 -19.51 1.94 -5.40
N ASN A 176 -19.81 1.97 -4.11
CA ASN A 176 -20.53 0.92 -3.41
C ASN A 176 -21.98 1.37 -3.24
N VAL A 177 -22.92 0.51 -3.63
CA VAL A 177 -24.35 0.69 -3.39
C VAL A 177 -24.83 -0.55 -2.65
N GLU A 178 -25.38 -0.32 -1.46
CA GLU A 178 -26.06 -1.35 -0.69
C GLU A 178 -27.53 -0.94 -0.55
N GLU A 179 -28.42 -1.81 -1.00
CA GLU A 179 -29.87 -1.64 -0.86
C GLU A 179 -30.41 -2.81 -0.03
N GLU A 180 -30.95 -2.51 1.14
CA GLU A 180 -31.59 -3.50 2.01
C GLU A 180 -33.11 -3.28 2.03
N ASN A 181 -33.85 -4.37 1.85
CA ASN A 181 -35.26 -4.45 2.19
C ASN A 181 -35.51 -5.69 3.05
N ASN A 182 -36.69 -5.79 3.68
CA ASN A 182 -36.99 -6.77 4.72
C ASN A 182 -36.57 -8.23 4.43
N ASN A 183 -36.44 -8.65 3.16
CA ASN A 183 -36.06 -10.02 2.79
C ASN A 183 -34.88 -10.09 1.80
N GLU A 184 -34.24 -8.97 1.46
CA GLU A 184 -33.26 -8.93 0.38
C GLU A 184 -32.18 -7.86 0.62
N ILE A 185 -30.91 -8.25 0.46
CA ILE A 185 -29.78 -7.32 0.42
C ILE A 185 -29.16 -7.39 -0.98
N LYS A 186 -29.05 -6.22 -1.62
CA LYS A 186 -28.35 -6.05 -2.90
C LYS A 186 -27.08 -5.25 -2.67
N GLN A 187 -25.95 -5.83 -3.03
CA GLN A 187 -24.67 -5.12 -3.06
C GLN A 187 -24.20 -4.95 -4.50
N LYS A 188 -23.92 -3.71 -4.89
CA LYS A 188 -23.29 -3.36 -6.16
C LYS A 188 -21.97 -2.67 -5.87
N HIS A 189 -20.88 -3.25 -6.34
CA HIS A 189 -19.57 -2.61 -6.31
C HIS A 189 -19.13 -2.33 -7.74
N ILE A 190 -18.83 -1.07 -8.01
CA ILE A 190 -18.37 -0.59 -9.29
C ILE A 190 -17.02 0.06 -9.05
N ASN A 191 -16.02 -0.32 -9.83
CA ASN A 191 -14.77 0.41 -9.85
C ASN A 191 -14.25 0.69 -11.26
N MET A 192 -13.46 1.76 -11.36
CA MET A 192 -12.91 2.26 -12.60
C MET A 192 -11.47 2.73 -12.40
N VAL A 193 -10.60 2.31 -13.32
CA VAL A 193 -9.21 2.76 -13.39
C VAL A 193 -9.04 3.67 -14.60
N LEU A 194 -8.58 4.90 -14.38
CA LEU A 194 -8.29 5.87 -15.44
C LEU A 194 -6.79 6.07 -15.60
N THR A 195 -6.35 6.21 -16.85
CA THR A 195 -5.00 6.62 -17.21
C THR A 195 -5.00 7.91 -18.04
N LYS A 196 -3.82 8.51 -18.22
CA LYS A 196 -3.58 9.66 -19.11
C LYS A 196 -4.08 9.41 -20.54
N ASP A 197 -4.12 8.14 -20.97
CA ASP A 197 -4.53 7.74 -22.31
C ASP A 197 -6.04 7.39 -22.41
N GLY A 198 -6.78 7.45 -21.29
CA GLY A 198 -8.20 7.09 -21.21
C GLY A 198 -8.50 6.04 -20.13
N VAL A 199 -9.73 5.52 -20.14
CA VAL A 199 -10.22 4.58 -19.12
C VAL A 199 -9.69 3.18 -19.41
N VAL A 200 -8.97 2.57 -18.48
CA VAL A 200 -8.27 1.30 -18.74
C VAL A 200 -9.06 0.09 -18.28
N LYS A 201 -9.84 0.19 -17.21
CA LYS A 201 -10.57 -0.94 -16.67
C LYS A 201 -11.82 -0.47 -15.94
N PHE A 202 -12.92 -1.18 -16.16
CA PHE A 202 -14.07 -1.20 -15.26
C PHE A 202 -14.17 -2.59 -14.63
N ASN A 203 -14.60 -2.67 -13.39
CA ASN A 203 -15.16 -3.90 -12.84
C ASN A 203 -16.53 -3.60 -12.23
N PHE A 204 -17.44 -4.54 -12.43
CA PHE A 204 -18.75 -4.55 -11.81
C PHE A 204 -18.86 -5.83 -11.00
N PHE A 205 -19.31 -5.71 -9.77
CA PHE A 205 -19.65 -6.82 -8.91
C PHE A 205 -21.06 -6.61 -8.40
N TYR A 206 -21.86 -7.66 -8.48
CA TYR A 206 -23.21 -7.69 -7.97
C TYR A 206 -23.36 -8.91 -7.08
N SER A 207 -23.86 -8.69 -5.88
CA SER A 207 -24.29 -9.76 -4.99
C SER A 207 -25.74 -9.55 -4.61
N LEU A 208 -26.50 -10.64 -4.66
CA LEU A 208 -27.89 -10.70 -4.26
C LEU A 208 -28.04 -11.71 -3.13
N TYR A 209 -28.55 -11.27 -2.00
CA TYR A 209 -28.83 -12.11 -0.85
C TYR A 209 -30.33 -12.10 -0.59
N LYS A 210 -30.93 -13.28 -0.44
CA LYS A 210 -32.36 -13.47 -0.20
C LYS A 210 -32.56 -14.31 1.07
N ASP A 211 -33.63 -14.00 1.80
CA ASP A 211 -34.12 -14.74 2.98
C ASP A 211 -33.16 -14.81 4.17
N ASN A 212 -33.23 -13.84 5.10
CA ASN A 212 -32.58 -13.87 6.44
C ASN A 212 -31.13 -14.39 6.49
N THR A 213 -30.40 -14.37 5.38
CA THR A 213 -29.02 -14.82 5.31
C THR A 213 -28.19 -13.82 6.09
N ASN A 214 -27.75 -14.24 7.28
CA ASN A 214 -26.71 -13.57 8.02
C ASN A 214 -25.51 -13.40 7.07
N ILE A 215 -24.96 -12.17 6.98
CA ILE A 215 -23.81 -11.81 6.12
C ILE A 215 -22.61 -12.75 6.35
N GLU A 216 -22.56 -13.44 7.50
CA GLU A 216 -21.53 -14.39 7.88
C GLU A 216 -21.63 -15.78 7.18
N ASN A 217 -22.73 -16.11 6.50
CA ASN A 217 -22.95 -17.41 5.83
C ASN A 217 -23.42 -17.24 4.37
N LEU A 218 -22.55 -16.66 3.53
CA LEU A 218 -22.88 -16.35 2.14
C LEU A 218 -22.45 -17.45 1.17
N ASP A 219 -23.43 -18.15 0.59
CA ASP A 219 -23.27 -18.77 -0.73
C ASP A 219 -23.40 -17.66 -1.79
N ARG A 220 -22.31 -17.39 -2.53
CA ARG A 220 -22.28 -16.37 -3.59
C ARG A 220 -23.25 -16.78 -4.71
N ALA A 221 -24.43 -16.16 -4.78
CA ALA A 221 -25.45 -16.44 -5.80
C ALA A 221 -25.04 -16.07 -7.25
N GLY A 222 -23.91 -15.39 -7.44
CA GLY A 222 -23.34 -15.10 -8.75
C GLY A 222 -22.33 -13.96 -8.68
N SER A 223 -21.31 -13.98 -9.54
CA SER A 223 -20.37 -12.88 -9.71
C SER A 223 -20.09 -12.74 -11.20
N ARG A 224 -20.26 -11.53 -11.76
CA ARG A 224 -19.98 -11.25 -13.17
C ARG A 224 -18.97 -10.11 -13.26
N SER A 225 -17.69 -10.44 -13.42
CA SER A 225 -16.64 -9.47 -13.71
C SER A 225 -16.48 -9.31 -15.22
N SER A 226 -16.55 -8.09 -15.74
CA SER A 226 -16.14 -7.75 -17.11
C SER A 226 -14.98 -6.77 -17.02
N THR A 227 -13.96 -6.93 -17.86
CA THR A 227 -12.82 -6.01 -17.98
C THR A 227 -12.80 -5.44 -19.39
N GLN A 228 -12.95 -4.12 -19.52
CA GLN A 228 -12.81 -3.44 -20.79
C GLN A 228 -11.93 -2.19 -20.68
N SER A 229 -11.12 -1.96 -21.71
CA SER A 229 -10.26 -0.79 -21.87
C SER A 229 -10.80 0.10 -22.98
N PHE A 230 -10.81 1.40 -22.74
CA PHE A 230 -11.39 2.43 -23.59
C PHE A 230 -10.43 3.61 -23.76
N ASN A 231 -10.26 4.04 -25.01
CA ASN A 231 -9.30 5.10 -25.35
C ASN A 231 -9.87 6.52 -25.18
N SER A 232 -10.91 6.71 -24.37
CA SER A 232 -11.46 8.04 -24.12
C SER A 232 -11.87 8.28 -22.67
N HIS A 233 -11.82 9.56 -22.27
CA HIS A 233 -12.22 10.05 -20.95
C HIS A 233 -13.74 10.31 -20.88
N SER A 234 -14.46 10.13 -21.98
CA SER A 234 -15.91 10.21 -22.09
C SER A 234 -16.30 9.50 -23.37
N GLY A 235 -17.44 8.84 -23.38
CA GLY A 235 -17.84 8.05 -24.53
C GLY A 235 -18.99 7.12 -24.24
N LYS A 236 -19.54 6.58 -25.32
CA LYS A 236 -20.45 5.46 -25.29
C LYS A 236 -19.64 4.20 -25.60
N TYR A 237 -19.81 3.20 -24.75
CA TYR A 237 -19.08 1.95 -24.79
C TYR A 237 -20.05 0.79 -24.84
N MET A 238 -19.74 -0.19 -25.68
CA MET A 238 -20.57 -1.38 -25.87
C MET A 238 -19.86 -2.59 -25.27
N VAL A 239 -20.55 -3.30 -24.39
CA VAL A 239 -20.12 -4.58 -23.82
C VAL A 239 -21.08 -5.64 -24.33
N GLU A 240 -20.71 -6.39 -25.37
CA GLU A 240 -21.67 -7.28 -26.05
C GLU A 240 -22.89 -6.47 -26.54
N ASP A 241 -24.09 -6.76 -26.02
CA ASP A 241 -25.35 -6.06 -26.31
C ASP A 241 -25.68 -4.93 -25.32
N ASP A 242 -24.81 -4.71 -24.35
CA ASP A 242 -24.98 -3.83 -23.21
C ASP A 242 -24.27 -2.48 -23.41
N GLU A 243 -24.86 -1.40 -22.88
CA GLU A 243 -24.38 -0.03 -23.10
C GLU A 243 -23.89 0.63 -21.80
N ILE A 244 -22.71 1.24 -21.87
CA ILE A 244 -22.15 2.08 -20.80
C ILE A 244 -21.85 3.46 -21.39
N ILE A 245 -22.46 4.50 -20.85
CA ILE A 245 -22.15 5.89 -21.21
C ILE A 245 -21.38 6.52 -20.06
N LEU A 246 -20.17 6.99 -20.34
CA LEU A 246 -19.35 7.70 -19.38
C LEU A 246 -19.22 9.18 -19.77
N LYS A 247 -19.45 10.07 -18.82
CA LYS A 247 -19.26 11.52 -18.98
C LYS A 247 -18.42 12.07 -17.83
N LEU A 248 -17.28 12.68 -18.17
CA LEU A 248 -16.47 13.44 -17.22
C LEU A 248 -17.08 14.83 -17.03
N GLN A 249 -17.37 15.18 -15.78
CA GLN A 249 -17.88 16.49 -15.38
C GLN A 249 -17.01 17.03 -14.23
N GLY A 250 -16.00 17.83 -14.56
CA GLY A 250 -15.00 18.27 -13.58
C GLY A 250 -14.10 17.11 -13.14
N ASP A 251 -14.12 16.77 -11.85
CA ASP A 251 -13.40 15.66 -11.21
C ASP A 251 -14.27 14.39 -11.03
N ARG A 252 -15.53 14.46 -11.46
CA ARG A 252 -16.53 13.38 -11.31
C ARG A 252 -16.81 12.70 -12.63
N PHE A 253 -17.05 11.40 -12.56
CA PHE A 253 -17.57 10.66 -13.69
C PHE A 253 -19.03 10.30 -13.45
N ILE A 254 -19.88 10.73 -14.39
CA ILE A 254 -21.26 10.25 -14.46
C ILE A 254 -21.27 9.06 -15.40
N MET A 255 -21.58 7.89 -14.86
CA MET A 255 -21.66 6.65 -15.60
C MET A 255 -23.11 6.20 -15.66
N LYS A 256 -23.64 6.03 -16.85
CA LYS A 256 -24.95 5.44 -17.09
C LYS A 256 -24.79 4.03 -17.65
N ILE A 257 -25.43 3.06 -17.01
CA ILE A 257 -25.42 1.65 -17.40
C ILE A 257 -26.79 1.25 -17.91
N ASP A 258 -26.84 0.63 -19.08
CA ASP A 258 -28.03 0.02 -19.67
C ASP A 258 -27.68 -1.38 -20.20
N PHE A 259 -27.64 -2.33 -19.26
CA PHE A 259 -27.42 -3.75 -19.48
C PHE A 259 -28.75 -4.48 -19.72
N LYS A 260 -28.71 -5.55 -20.49
CA LYS A 260 -29.82 -6.44 -20.82
C LYS A 260 -29.72 -7.74 -20.02
N GLY A 261 -30.82 -8.50 -20.00
CA GLY A 261 -30.89 -9.78 -19.29
C GLY A 261 -30.72 -9.63 -17.78
N GLU A 262 -30.12 -10.63 -17.13
CA GLU A 262 -29.95 -10.66 -15.66
C GLU A 262 -29.06 -9.51 -15.14
N SER A 263 -28.21 -8.94 -15.99
CA SER A 263 -27.33 -7.82 -15.64
C SER A 263 -28.06 -6.47 -15.62
N SER A 264 -29.33 -6.40 -16.05
CA SER A 264 -30.13 -5.17 -15.99
C SER A 264 -30.35 -4.65 -14.57
N ILE A 265 -30.10 -5.48 -13.55
CA ILE A 265 -30.13 -5.08 -12.15
C ILE A 265 -29.06 -4.03 -11.81
N LEU A 266 -28.01 -3.95 -12.62
CA LEU A 266 -26.97 -2.93 -12.54
C LEU A 266 -27.33 -1.64 -13.29
N ASN A 267 -28.49 -1.57 -13.95
CA ASN A 267 -28.87 -0.38 -14.70
C ASN A 267 -29.11 0.80 -13.77
N GLY A 268 -28.70 1.97 -14.24
CA GLY A 268 -28.79 3.19 -13.44
C GLY A 268 -27.75 4.22 -13.84
N GLU A 269 -27.82 5.35 -13.17
CA GLU A 269 -26.82 6.40 -13.24
C GLU A 269 -26.02 6.40 -11.94
N TYR A 270 -24.70 6.38 -12.08
CA TYR A 270 -23.75 6.28 -10.99
C TYR A 270 -22.81 7.47 -11.07
N GLU A 271 -22.77 8.23 -9.98
CA GLU A 271 -21.72 9.22 -9.76
C GLU A 271 -20.51 8.51 -9.14
N LEU A 272 -19.47 8.36 -9.96
CA LEU A 272 -18.18 7.85 -9.55
C LEU A 272 -17.37 9.03 -8.99
N VAL A 273 -16.90 8.86 -7.75
CA VAL A 273 -16.08 9.87 -7.06
C VAL A 273 -14.63 9.41 -7.07
N LYS A 274 -13.72 10.35 -7.34
CA LYS A 274 -12.29 10.07 -7.32
C LYS A 274 -11.92 9.63 -5.91
N LYS A 275 -11.21 8.52 -5.83
CA LYS A 275 -10.60 8.05 -4.62
C LYS A 275 -9.10 8.32 -4.59
#